data_AF-A0A6P0I6P4-F1
#
_entry.id   AF-A0A6P0I6P4-F1
#
_cell.length_a   1.000
_cell.length_b   1.000
_cell.length_c   1.000
_cell.angle_alpha   90.00
_cell.angle_beta   90.00
_cell.angle_gamma   90.00
#
_symmetry.space_group_name_H-M   'P 1'
#
loop_
_entity.id
_entity.type
_entity.pdbx_description
1 polymer ?
#
loop_
_entity_poly.entity_id
_entity_poly.type
_entity_poly.pdbx_seq_one_letter_code
_entity_poly.pdbx_strand_id
1 'polypeptide(L)' 'MKAYRQAKKQLVRHQRAVSKKVIGSKNRRKAVKKLAKVHKKVADIRADALHKLTTWAIFKSQPPK' A
#
# COMPACT_ATOMS: atom_id res chain seq x y z
N MET A 1 11.75 5.77 3.43
CA MET A 1 10.28 5.55 3.52
C MET A 1 9.87 4.71 4.74
N LYS A 2 9.68 5.31 5.92
CA LYS A 2 9.20 4.62 7.14
C LYS A 2 7.75 4.11 7.00
N ALA A 3 6.88 4.93 6.40
CA ALA A 3 5.47 4.61 6.18
C ALA A 3 5.26 3.39 5.26
N TYR A 4 6.01 3.30 4.15
CA TYR A 4 5.94 2.16 3.24
C TYR A 4 6.32 0.84 3.93
N ARG A 5 7.42 0.84 4.69
CA ARG A 5 7.88 -0.36 5.43
C ARG A 5 6.85 -0.83 6.45
N GLN A 6 6.24 0.10 7.19
CA GLN A 6 5.17 -0.22 8.13
C GLN A 6 3.91 -0.76 7.45
N ALA A 7 3.50 -0.16 6.33
CA ALA A 7 2.34 -0.63 5.56
C ALA A 7 2.59 -2.02 4.96
N LYS A 8 3.80 -2.29 4.45
CA LYS A 8 4.20 -3.62 3.96
C LYS A 8 4.20 -4.67 5.08
N LYS A 9 4.68 -4.34 6.28
CA LYS A 9 4.63 -5.25 7.44
C LYS A 9 3.19 -5.59 7.83
N GLN A 10 2.30 -4.60 7.84
CA GLN A 10 0.87 -4.82 8.07
C GLN A 10 0.25 -5.70 6.98
N LEU A 11 0.60 -5.46 5.72
CA LEU A 11 0.11 -6.26 4.60
C LEU A 11 0.41 -7.74 4.78
N VAL A 12 1.67 -8.09 5.09
CA VAL A 12 2.08 -9.47 5.35
C VAL A 12 1.32 -10.08 6.53
N ARG A 13 1.13 -9.33 7.62
CA ARG A 13 0.36 -9.79 8.78
C ARG A 13 -1.09 -10.11 8.41
N HIS A 14 -1.74 -9.26 7.62
CA HIS A 14 -3.12 -9.48 7.17
C HIS A 14 -3.21 -10.62 6.15
N GLN A 15 -2.23 -10.77 5.26
CA GLN A 15 -2.14 -11.90 4.32
C GLN A 15 -2.12 -13.23 5.09
N ARG A 16 -1.21 -13.34 6.08
CA ARG A 16 -1.12 -14.52 6.95
C ARG A 16 -2.41 -14.76 7.73
N ALA A 17 -3.04 -13.70 8.22
CA ALA A 17 -4.32 -13.82 8.91
C ALA A 17 -5.42 -14.39 8.00
N VAL A 18 -5.49 -13.98 6.73
CA VAL A 18 -6.44 -14.51 5.76
C VAL A 18 -6.15 -15.98 5.45
N SER A 19 -4.88 -16.37 5.24
CA SER A 19 -4.49 -17.75 4.95
C SER A 19 -4.83 -18.71 6.10
N LYS A 20 -4.76 -18.24 7.36
CA LYS A 20 -5.15 -19.03 8.54
C LYS A 20 -6.67 -19.20 8.69
N LYS A 21 -7.50 -18.51 7.92
CA LYS A 21 -8.97 -18.64 8.01
C LYS A 21 -9.49 -19.65 7.01
N VAL A 22 -10.49 -20.43 7.45
CA VAL A 22 -11.20 -21.41 6.62
C VAL A 22 -11.78 -20.75 5.37
N ILE A 23 -11.53 -21.35 4.21
CA ILE A 23 -12.06 -20.94 2.91
C ILE A 23 -13.60 -20.95 2.97
N GLY A 24 -14.26 -19.95 2.36
CA GLY A 24 -15.72 -19.81 2.41
C GLY A 24 -16.30 -19.26 3.72
N SER A 25 -15.56 -19.28 4.83
CA SER A 25 -16.08 -18.80 6.12
C SER A 25 -16.40 -17.30 6.13
N LYS A 26 -17.44 -16.91 6.90
CA LYS A 26 -17.80 -15.50 7.16
C LYS A 26 -16.60 -14.71 7.72
N ASN A 27 -15.76 -15.35 8.52
CA ASN A 27 -14.58 -14.74 9.13
C ASN A 27 -13.45 -14.48 8.12
N ARG A 28 -13.25 -15.37 7.13
CA ARG A 28 -12.31 -15.12 6.03
C ARG A 28 -12.75 -13.91 5.21
N ARG A 29 -14.04 -13.80 4.88
CA ARG A 29 -14.59 -12.62 4.18
C ARG A 29 -14.32 -11.32 4.92
N LYS A 30 -14.51 -11.30 6.26
CA LYS A 30 -14.15 -10.14 7.10
C LYS A 30 -12.65 -9.83 7.07
N ALA A 31 -11.79 -10.86 7.11
CA ALA A 31 -10.35 -10.69 7.04
C ALA A 31 -9.87 -10.15 5.67
N VAL A 32 -10.45 -10.63 4.57
CA VAL A 32 -10.17 -10.14 3.20
C VAL A 32 -10.54 -8.66 3.07
N LYS A 33 -11.69 -8.24 3.60
CA LYS A 33 -12.06 -6.80 3.62
C LYS A 33 -11.01 -5.95 4.36
N LYS A 34 -10.44 -6.44 5.45
CA LYS A 34 -9.34 -5.75 6.16
C LYS A 34 -8.06 -5.72 5.32
N LEU A 35 -7.71 -6.82 4.66
CA LEU A 35 -6.56 -6.91 3.76
C LEU A 35 -6.66 -5.90 2.60
N ALA A 36 -7.84 -5.75 1.99
CA ALA A 36 -8.09 -4.80 0.91
C ALA A 36 -7.79 -3.35 1.31
N LYS A 37 -8.17 -2.94 2.54
CA LYS A 37 -7.84 -1.59 3.06
C LYS A 37 -6.33 -1.35 3.15
N VAL A 38 -5.57 -2.38 3.53
CA VAL A 38 -4.11 -2.28 3.62
C VAL A 38 -3.47 -2.24 2.23
N HIS A 39 -4.00 -3.00 1.26
CA HIS A 39 -3.57 -2.87 -0.14
C HIS A 39 -3.75 -1.46 -0.68
N LYS A 40 -4.91 -0.84 -0.43
CA LYS A 40 -5.18 0.56 -0.82
C LYS A 40 -4.11 1.49 -0.23
N LYS A 41 -3.85 1.40 1.07
CA LYS A 41 -2.82 2.23 1.73
C LYS A 41 -1.43 2.07 1.11
N VAL A 42 -1.04 0.85 0.72
CA VAL A 42 0.25 0.61 0.05
C VAL A 42 0.27 1.22 -1.35
N ALA A 43 -0.83 1.15 -2.09
CA ALA A 43 -0.96 1.77 -3.41
C ALA A 43 -0.88 3.30 -3.31
N ASP A 44 -1.59 3.92 -2.37
CA ASP A 44 -1.59 5.37 -2.16
C ASP A 44 -0.17 5.88 -1.83
N ILE A 45 0.57 5.18 -0.97
CA ILE A 45 1.98 5.53 -0.65
C ILE A 45 2.87 5.44 -1.88
N ARG A 46 2.65 4.46 -2.76
CA ARG A 46 3.43 4.30 -3.99
C ARG A 46 3.12 5.42 -4.97
N ALA A 47 1.84 5.78 -5.14
CA ALA A 47 1.41 6.86 -6.00
C ALA A 47 1.99 8.21 -5.55
N ASP A 48 1.95 8.51 -4.24
CA ASP A 48 2.56 9.71 -3.67
C ASP A 48 4.09 9.78 -3.91
N ALA A 49 4.77 8.64 -3.76
CA ALA A 49 6.21 8.56 -4.03
C ALA A 49 6.55 8.86 -5.49
N LEU A 50 5.78 8.28 -6.42
CA LEU A 50 5.93 8.53 -7.85
C LEU A 50 5.62 9.99 -8.19
N HIS A 51 4.53 10.53 -7.66
CA HIS A 51 4.15 11.93 -7.89
C HIS A 51 5.26 12.89 -7.46
N LYS A 52 5.82 12.71 -6.26
CA LYS A 52 6.94 13.54 -5.76
C LYS A 52 8.19 13.40 -6.62
N LEU A 53 8.51 12.19 -7.08
CA LEU A 53 9.65 11.96 -7.96
C LEU A 53 9.47 12.68 -9.30
N THR A 54 8.28 12.56 -9.91
CA THR A 54 7.95 13.22 -11.18
C THR A 54 7.99 14.74 -11.03
N THR A 55 7.36 15.30 -9.99
CA THR A 55 7.36 16.75 -9.72
C THR A 55 8.79 17.26 -9.53
N TRP A 56 9.63 16.55 -8.77
CA TRP A 56 11.03 16.91 -8.58
C TRP A 56 11.84 16.88 -9.88
N ALA A 57 11.63 15.85 -10.71
CA ALA A 57 12.30 15.71 -11.99
C ALA A 57 11.94 16.86 -12.95
N ILE A 58 10.65 17.20 -13.05
CA ILE A 58 10.18 18.31 -13.88
C ILE A 58 10.81 19.63 -13.42
N PHE A 59 10.77 19.91 -12.11
CA PHE A 59 11.36 21.11 -11.54
C PHE A 59 12.85 21.24 -11.86
N LYS A 60 13.61 20.13 -11.76
CA LYS A 60 15.05 20.12 -12.06
C LYS A 60 15.35 20.29 -13.56
N SER A 61 14.45 19.83 -14.43
CA SER A 61 14.64 19.87 -15.88
C SER A 61 14.23 21.19 -16.54
N GLN A 62 13.48 22.06 -15.85
CA GLN A 62 13.04 23.32 -16.43
C GLN A 62 14.19 24.35 -16.44
N PRO A 63 14.54 24.94 -17.60
CA PRO A 63 15.43 26.10 -17.64
C PRO A 63 14.74 27.31 -16.99
N PRO A 64 15.50 28.21 -16.33
CA PRO A 64 14.93 29.46 -15.84
C PRO A 64 14.34 30.25 -17.02
N LYS A 65 13.14 30.81 -16.81
CA LYS A 65 12.54 31.74 -17.77
C LYS A 65 13.40 32.96 -17.97
#